data_AF-A0A955YXS5-F1
#
_entry.id   AF-A0A955YXS5-F1
#
_cell.length_a   1.000
_cell.length_b   1.000
_cell.length_c   1.000
_cell.angle_alpha   90.00
_cell.angle_beta   90.00
_cell.angle_gamma   90.00
#
_symmetry.space_group_name_H-M   'P 1'
#
loop_
_entity.id
_entity.type
_entity.pdbx_description
1 polymer ?
#
loop_
_entity_poly.entity_id
_entity_poly.type
_entity_poly.pdbx_seq_one_letter_code
_entity_poly.pdbx_strand_id
1 'polypeptide(L)'
;MNGTAALRPEDPPEDSDVFLSGRSILPRDAEAPAAEPVTLFVYGWSSVQPGVLSWTFPSLGAAVSAARKMRNAQKWAIVRGGGYASVTDARLRGDVLVEQVA
;
A
#
# COMPACT_ATOMS: atom_id res chain seq x y z
N MET A 1 -31.34 44.32 -32.34
CA MET A 1 -31.72 43.75 -31.02
C MET A 1 -32.29 42.37 -31.26
N ASN A 2 -31.54 41.31 -30.91
CA ASN A 2 -32.04 39.99 -30.46
C ASN A 2 -30.91 38.95 -30.44
N GLY A 3 -30.89 38.13 -29.37
CA GLY A 3 -30.44 36.74 -29.40
C GLY A 3 -29.06 36.45 -28.82
N THR A 4 -28.99 36.23 -27.50
CA THR A 4 -27.82 35.64 -26.82
C THR A 4 -28.11 34.16 -26.51
N ALA A 5 -27.37 33.23 -27.13
CA ALA A 5 -26.93 31.93 -26.57
C ALA A 5 -26.41 30.98 -27.68
N ALA A 6 -25.16 30.51 -27.58
CA ALA A 6 -24.79 29.10 -27.35
C ALA A 6 -23.36 28.72 -27.86
N LEU A 7 -22.54 28.26 -26.91
CA LEU A 7 -21.52 27.20 -26.94
C LEU A 7 -20.22 27.37 -27.77
N ARG A 8 -19.11 27.56 -27.05
CA ARG A 8 -18.03 26.55 -26.98
C ARG A 8 -17.17 26.75 -25.71
N PRO A 9 -16.69 25.66 -25.09
CA PRO A 9 -15.94 25.70 -23.84
C PRO A 9 -14.48 26.04 -24.15
N GLU A 10 -13.95 27.06 -23.49
CA GLU A 10 -12.50 27.25 -23.43
C GLU A 10 -12.00 26.47 -22.22
N ASP A 11 -11.12 25.52 -22.52
CA ASP A 11 -10.40 24.61 -21.61
C ASP A 11 -10.17 25.19 -20.20
N PRO A 12 -10.58 24.49 -19.13
CA PRO A 12 -9.99 24.75 -17.82
C PRO A 12 -8.52 24.29 -17.83
N PRO A 13 -7.60 25.00 -17.18
CA PRO A 13 -6.24 24.47 -17.01
C PRO A 13 -6.31 23.12 -16.28
N GLU A 14 -5.63 22.11 -16.83
CA GLU A 14 -5.27 20.89 -16.12
C GLU A 14 -4.41 21.27 -14.90
N ASP A 15 -5.07 21.51 -13.78
CA ASP A 15 -4.43 21.47 -12.47
C ASP A 15 -4.18 20.00 -12.15
N SER A 16 -3.05 19.50 -12.65
CA SER A 16 -2.51 18.19 -12.30
C SER A 16 -2.03 18.23 -10.84
N ASP A 17 -2.98 18.12 -9.91
CA ASP A 17 -2.71 17.71 -8.53
C ASP A 17 -2.37 16.21 -8.51
N VAL A 18 -1.17 15.89 -8.97
CA VAL A 18 -0.53 14.63 -8.64
C VAL A 18 0.16 14.84 -7.30
N PHE A 19 -0.35 14.16 -6.27
CA PHE A 19 0.30 13.61 -5.06
C PHE A 19 -0.58 13.79 -3.83
N LEU A 20 -1.22 12.68 -3.39
CA LEU A 20 -0.99 12.06 -2.08
C LEU A 20 -1.97 10.89 -1.93
N SER A 21 -1.40 9.68 -1.96
CA SER A 21 -2.11 8.48 -1.51
C SER A 21 -2.70 8.70 -0.12
N GLY A 22 -4.02 8.64 -0.03
CA GLY A 22 -4.69 8.07 1.14
C GLY A 22 -4.94 8.97 2.34
N ARG A 23 -5.40 10.22 2.16
CA ARG A 23 -6.12 10.91 3.26
C ARG A 23 -7.62 10.77 3.05
N SER A 24 -8.15 9.59 3.42
CA SER A 24 -9.58 9.39 3.58
C SER A 24 -10.06 10.23 4.75
N ILE A 25 -10.84 11.27 4.47
CA ILE A 25 -11.54 12.09 5.45
C ILE A 25 -12.69 11.29 6.07
N LEU A 26 -12.37 10.44 7.04
CA LEU A 26 -13.36 9.90 7.97
C LEU A 26 -13.31 10.71 9.29
N PRO A 27 -14.45 10.94 9.95
CA PRO A 27 -14.55 11.81 11.10
C PRO A 27 -13.64 11.34 12.24
N ARG A 28 -12.99 12.35 12.83
CA ARG A 28 -12.04 12.29 13.94
C ARG A 28 -12.73 11.84 15.22
N ASP A 29 -12.95 10.54 15.37
CA ASP A 29 -13.26 9.92 16.65
C ASP A 29 -12.34 8.70 16.82
N ALA A 30 -11.55 8.72 17.89
CA ALA A 30 -10.43 7.85 18.21
C ALA A 30 -9.16 8.02 17.35
N GLU A 31 -8.28 8.95 17.77
CA GLU A 31 -6.82 8.79 17.58
C GLU A 31 -6.38 7.52 18.34
N ALA A 32 -6.64 6.35 17.74
CA ALA A 32 -5.80 5.20 17.99
C ALA A 32 -4.36 5.62 17.63
N PRO A 33 -3.35 5.21 18.41
CA PRO A 33 -1.96 5.56 18.11
C PRO A 33 -1.71 5.23 16.64
N ALA A 34 -1.28 6.23 15.86
CA ALA A 34 -1.06 6.08 14.42
C ALA A 34 -0.18 4.85 14.21
N ALA A 35 -0.80 3.74 13.81
CA ALA A 35 -0.12 2.48 13.69
C ALA A 35 0.97 2.68 12.64
N GLU A 36 2.20 2.33 13.00
CA GLU A 36 3.29 2.47 12.04
C GLU A 36 2.97 1.61 10.82
N PRO A 37 3.15 2.17 9.60
CA PRO A 37 2.91 1.42 8.39
C PRO A 37 3.83 0.20 8.37
N VAL A 38 3.41 -0.86 7.70
CA VAL A 38 4.18 -2.10 7.58
C VAL A 38 4.25 -2.50 6.12
N THR A 39 5.29 -3.23 5.74
CA THR A 39 5.43 -3.75 4.38
C THR A 39 5.41 -5.27 4.40
N LEU A 40 4.49 -5.87 3.65
CA LEU A 40 4.45 -7.31 3.38
C LEU A 40 5.33 -7.60 2.16
N PHE A 41 6.34 -8.43 2.33
CA PHE A 41 7.13 -9.05 1.27
C PHE A 41 6.66 -10.48 1.04
N VAL A 42 6.38 -10.83 -0.22
CA VAL A 42 6.13 -12.21 -0.64
C VAL A 42 7.22 -12.60 -1.63
N TYR A 43 8.03 -13.58 -1.24
CA TYR A 43 9.24 -13.98 -1.98
C TYR A 43 9.28 -15.47 -2.33
N GLY A 44 8.29 -16.26 -1.89
CA GLY A 44 8.14 -17.66 -2.29
C GLY A 44 6.69 -17.96 -2.67
N TRP A 45 6.50 -18.55 -3.85
CA TRP A 45 5.19 -18.86 -4.42
C TRP A 45 5.09 -20.34 -4.79
N SER A 46 3.88 -20.89 -4.73
CA SER A 46 3.66 -22.34 -4.93
C SER A 46 3.54 -22.80 -6.38
N SER A 47 3.10 -21.93 -7.29
CA SER A 47 2.75 -22.36 -8.65
C SER A 47 3.03 -21.30 -9.71
N VAL A 48 2.68 -20.04 -9.43
CA VAL A 48 3.01 -18.89 -10.29
C VAL A 48 4.04 -18.07 -9.55
N GLN A 49 5.23 -17.91 -10.14
CA GLN A 49 6.35 -17.20 -9.52
C GLN A 49 6.53 -15.83 -10.19
N PRO A 50 5.75 -14.80 -9.79
CA PRO A 50 5.87 -13.45 -10.34
C PRO A 50 7.14 -12.71 -9.87
N GLY A 51 8.05 -13.37 -9.14
CA GLY A 51 9.16 -12.73 -8.43
C GLY A 51 8.76 -12.27 -7.03
N VAL A 52 9.57 -11.38 -6.45
CA VAL A 52 9.31 -10.80 -5.12
C VAL A 52 8.31 -9.67 -5.26
N LEU A 53 7.20 -9.73 -4.51
CA LEU A 53 6.21 -8.66 -4.44
C LEU A 53 6.23 -8.01 -3.06
N SER A 54 5.99 -6.70 -3.02
CA SER A 54 5.88 -5.96 -1.78
C SER A 54 4.67 -5.02 -1.79
N TRP A 55 3.99 -4.93 -0.65
CA TRP A 55 2.85 -4.04 -0.45
C TRP A 55 2.89 -3.41 0.93
N THR A 56 2.62 -2.10 0.99
CA THR A 56 2.54 -1.36 2.24
C THR A 56 1.10 -1.35 2.76
N PHE A 57 0.95 -1.59 4.05
CA PHE A 57 -0.32 -1.60 4.77
C PHE A 57 -0.28 -0.59 5.92
N PRO A 58 -1.42 -0.01 6.30
CA PRO A 58 -1.50 0.94 7.41
C PRO A 58 -1.31 0.27 8.78
N SER A 59 -1.34 -1.06 8.86
CA SER A 59 -1.20 -1.80 10.12
C SER A 59 -0.87 -3.28 9.91
N LEU A 60 -0.23 -3.88 10.92
CA LEU A 60 0.16 -5.30 10.93
C LEU A 60 -1.04 -6.24 10.72
N GLY A 61 -2.18 -5.96 11.35
CA GLY A 61 -3.38 -6.79 11.21
C GLY A 61 -3.90 -6.86 9.76
N ALA A 62 -3.85 -5.75 9.02
CA ALA A 62 -4.23 -5.70 7.61
C ALA A 62 -3.26 -6.52 6.74
N ALA A 63 -1.96 -6.36 6.97
CA ALA A 63 -0.92 -7.12 6.27
C ALA A 63 -1.04 -8.63 6.52
N VAL A 64 -1.24 -9.06 7.77
CA VAL A 64 -1.45 -10.47 8.12
C VAL A 64 -2.72 -11.02 7.47
N SER A 65 -3.80 -10.25 7.48
CA SER A 65 -5.07 -10.65 6.85
C SER A 65 -4.91 -10.83 5.33
N ALA A 66 -4.13 -9.97 4.68
CA ALA A 66 -3.81 -10.11 3.26
C ALA A 66 -2.93 -11.34 3.00
N ALA A 67 -1.83 -11.52 3.74
CA ALA A 67 -0.94 -12.67 3.61
C ALA A 67 -1.67 -14.00 3.79
N ARG A 68 -2.58 -14.09 4.76
CA ARG A 68 -3.42 -15.29 5.00
C ARG A 68 -4.37 -15.61 3.85
N LYS A 69 -4.84 -14.60 3.11
CA LYS A 69 -5.70 -14.81 1.92
C LYS A 69 -4.88 -15.30 0.72
N MET A 70 -3.57 -15.01 0.68
CA MET A 70 -2.65 -15.45 -0.38
C MET A 70 -2.23 -16.90 -0.18
N ARG A 71 -3.15 -17.84 -0.47
CA ARG A 71 -2.88 -19.29 -0.31
C ARG A 71 -1.75 -19.83 -1.19
N ASN A 72 -1.40 -19.10 -2.23
CA ASN A 72 -0.28 -19.41 -3.13
C ASN A 72 1.07 -18.87 -2.64
N ALA A 73 1.09 -18.02 -1.60
CA ALA A 73 2.30 -17.49 -1.00
C ALA A 73 2.86 -18.48 0.03
N GLN A 74 3.95 -19.17 -0.32
CA GLN A 74 4.61 -20.11 0.59
C GLN A 74 5.54 -19.40 1.57
N LYS A 75 6.25 -18.36 1.10
CA LYS A 75 7.22 -17.61 1.90
C LYS A 75 6.96 -16.12 1.84
N TRP A 76 6.75 -15.53 3.00
CA TRP A 76 6.45 -14.11 3.13
C TRP A 76 6.92 -13.57 4.48
N ALA A 77 7.13 -12.27 4.56
CA ALA A 77 7.51 -11.56 5.77
C ALA A 77 6.83 -10.20 5.84
N ILE A 78 6.46 -9.76 7.03
CA ILE A 78 5.94 -8.43 7.29
C ILE A 78 6.98 -7.67 8.11
N VAL A 79 7.34 -6.48 7.64
CA VAL A 79 8.38 -5.65 8.22
C VAL A 79 7.79 -4.32 8.66
N ARG A 80 8.39 -3.71 9.68
CA ARG A 80 8.01 -2.38 10.16
C ARG A 80 8.41 -1.32 9.12
N GLY A 81 7.55 -0.36 8.85
CA GLY A 81 7.81 0.72 7.89
C GLY A 81 7.80 0.26 6.42
N GLY A 82 8.61 0.94 5.62
CA GLY A 82 8.78 0.69 4.19
C GLY A 82 10.15 1.16 3.69
N GLY A 83 10.39 1.05 2.38
CA GLY A 83 11.65 1.48 1.77
C GLY A 83 12.77 0.43 1.79
N TYR A 84 12.46 -0.81 2.12
CA TYR A 84 13.43 -1.91 2.03
C TYR A 84 13.54 -2.39 0.58
N ALA A 85 14.78 -2.53 0.08
CA ALA A 85 15.04 -3.13 -1.22
C ALA A 85 14.76 -4.64 -1.22
N SER A 86 14.91 -5.29 -0.06
CA SER A 86 14.67 -6.71 0.11
C SER A 86 14.24 -7.06 1.55
N VAL A 87 13.63 -8.23 1.73
CA VAL A 87 13.37 -8.78 3.08
C VAL A 87 14.67 -9.01 3.86
N THR A 88 15.78 -9.27 3.17
CA THR A 88 17.09 -9.48 3.78
C THR A 88 17.59 -8.21 4.48
N ASP A 89 17.42 -7.04 3.88
CA ASP A 89 17.75 -5.76 4.50
C ASP A 89 16.95 -5.54 5.79
N ALA A 90 15.66 -5.86 5.76
CA ALA A 90 14.81 -5.76 6.95
C ALA A 90 15.23 -6.74 8.05
N ARG A 91 15.65 -7.96 7.68
CA ARG A 91 16.20 -8.96 8.62
C ARG A 91 17.48 -8.47 9.28
N LEU A 92 18.42 -7.92 8.50
CA LEU A 92 19.68 -7.38 9.01
C LEU A 92 19.47 -6.23 10.00
N ARG A 93 18.40 -5.46 9.82
CA ARG A 93 18.04 -4.34 10.69
C ARG A 93 17.20 -4.75 11.91
N GLY A 94 16.68 -5.98 11.93
CA GLY A 94 15.79 -6.45 12.99
C GLY A 94 14.36 -5.91 12.89
N ASP A 95 13.95 -5.46 11.71
CA ASP A 95 12.64 -4.81 11.48
C ASP A 95 11.53 -5.80 11.07
N VAL A 96 11.84 -7.10 11.01
CA VAL A 96 10.85 -8.15 10.69
C VAL A 96 9.93 -8.38 11.89
N LEU A 97 8.64 -8.20 11.68
CA LEU A 97 7.60 -8.36 12.69
C LEU A 97 7.02 -9.77 12.68
N VAL A 98 6.77 -10.32 11.50
CA VAL A 98 6.19 -11.65 11.30
C VAL A 98 6.82 -12.25 10.06
N GLU A 99 7.15 -13.54 10.11
CA GLU A 99 7.67 -14.26 8.96
C GLU A 99 7.06 -15.66 8.88
N GLN A 100 6.75 -16.07 7.66
CA GLN A 100 6.37 -17.45 7.33
C GLN A 100 7.39 -18.02 6.36
N VAL A 101 8.03 -19.10 6.80
CA VAL A 101 8.89 -19.94 5.99
C VAL A 101 8.28 -21.35 6.00
N ALA A 102 7.55 -21.69 4.95
CA ALA A 102 7.09 -23.05 4.70
C ALA A 102 8.24 -23.96 4.25
#